data_AF-A0A1B0CGZ6-F1
#
_entry.id   AF-A0A1B0CGZ6-F1
#
_cell.length_a   1.000
_cell.length_b   1.000
_cell.length_c   1.000
_cell.angle_alpha   90.00
_cell.angle_beta   90.00
_cell.angle_gamma   90.00
#
_symmetry.space_group_name_H-M   'P 1'
#
loop_
_entity.id
_entity.type
_entity.pdbx_description
1 polymer ?
#
loop_
_entity_poly.entity_id
_entity_poly.type
_entity_poly.pdbx_seq_one_letter_code
_entity_poly.pdbx_strand_id
1 'polypeptide(L)'
;MMPPLHSPSGVITDSQGLIVPKKLTNPCLESSDRQNLHRELLFNQKIGRSVLNQKSELQRVLDKQKERQFMALQQEQQQQHIKQESGLSGELGRVIMQRAQRLETLQNTTSQSDEEDLKRINPEYVNARAKLKATSFDGK
;
A
#
# COMPACT_ATOMS: atom_id res chain seq x y z
N MET A 1 67.49 59.29 -7.37
CA MET A 1 66.46 58.80 -8.32
C MET A 1 65.64 57.75 -7.59
N MET A 2 64.37 58.01 -7.29
CA MET A 2 63.49 56.99 -6.67
C MET A 2 63.03 56.01 -7.75
N PRO A 3 62.96 54.69 -7.47
CA PRO A 3 62.38 53.72 -8.38
C PRO A 3 60.86 53.94 -8.51
N PRO A 4 60.25 53.60 -9.66
CA PRO A 4 58.83 53.78 -9.88
C PRO A 4 58.02 52.88 -8.94
N LEU A 5 57.03 53.47 -8.27
CA LEU A 5 56.07 52.78 -7.42
C LEU A 5 55.17 51.91 -8.30
N HIS A 6 55.36 50.60 -8.27
CA HIS A 6 54.42 49.64 -8.85
C HIS A 6 53.07 49.79 -8.15
N SER A 7 52.06 50.22 -8.89
CA SER A 7 50.69 50.38 -8.40
C SER A 7 50.09 49.03 -7.98
N PRO A 8 49.60 48.87 -6.74
CA PRO A 8 48.98 47.63 -6.28
C PRO A 8 47.50 47.65 -6.66
N SER A 9 47.18 47.24 -7.87
CA SER A 9 45.82 46.83 -8.26
C SER A 9 45.96 46.05 -9.56
N GLY A 10 45.29 44.90 -9.68
CA GLY A 10 45.41 43.94 -10.79
C GLY A 10 44.92 44.43 -12.17
N VAL A 11 45.19 45.69 -12.50
CA VAL A 11 44.97 46.35 -13.79
C VAL A 11 46.20 46.09 -14.64
N ILE A 12 46.00 45.37 -15.75
CA ILE A 12 47.06 45.15 -16.74
C ILE A 12 47.04 46.33 -17.70
N THR A 13 48.21 46.90 -17.97
CA THR A 13 48.43 48.00 -18.90
C THR A 13 49.36 47.58 -20.03
N ASP A 14 49.21 48.16 -21.21
CA ASP A 14 50.08 47.92 -22.38
C ASP A 14 51.41 48.70 -22.29
N SER A 15 52.28 48.55 -23.30
CA SER A 15 53.58 49.23 -23.34
C SER A 15 53.50 50.76 -23.43
N GLN A 16 52.32 51.31 -23.72
CA GLN A 16 52.03 52.74 -23.74
C GLN A 16 51.30 53.20 -22.47
N GLY A 17 51.08 52.31 -21.50
CA GLY A 17 50.40 52.59 -20.24
C GLY A 17 48.86 52.60 -20.34
N LEU A 18 48.27 52.17 -21.46
CA LEU A 18 46.82 52.08 -21.61
C LEU A 18 46.28 50.80 -20.96
N ILE A 19 45.13 50.90 -20.30
CA ILE A 19 44.48 49.76 -19.64
C ILE A 19 43.95 48.78 -20.70
N VAL A 20 44.39 47.52 -20.63
CA VAL A 20 43.88 46.49 -21.54
C VAL A 20 42.55 45.92 -21.04
N PRO A 21 41.55 45.71 -21.93
CA PRO A 21 40.31 45.04 -21.55
C PRO A 21 40.58 43.64 -20.99
N LYS A 22 40.03 43.34 -19.81
CA LYS A 22 40.14 42.02 -19.20
C LYS A 22 38.94 41.15 -19.56
N LYS A 23 39.20 39.91 -19.95
CA LYS A 23 38.15 38.89 -20.06
C LYS A 23 37.64 38.56 -18.65
N LEU A 24 36.35 38.80 -18.41
CA LEU A 24 35.70 38.43 -17.17
C LEU A 24 35.60 36.89 -17.09
N THR A 25 36.03 36.32 -15.98
CA THR A 25 35.89 34.89 -15.72
C THR A 25 34.45 34.59 -15.30
N ASN A 26 33.88 33.51 -15.84
CA ASN A 26 32.55 33.09 -15.46
C ASN A 26 32.66 32.20 -14.21
N PRO A 27 32.21 32.65 -13.03
CA PRO A 27 32.36 31.88 -11.80
C PRO A 27 31.63 30.52 -11.85
N CYS A 28 30.62 30.36 -12.70
CA CYS A 28 29.93 29.08 -12.91
C CYS A 28 30.76 28.09 -13.73
N LEU A 29 31.65 28.57 -14.60
CA LEU A 29 32.58 27.74 -15.37
C LEU A 29 33.87 27.47 -14.59
N GLU A 30 34.32 28.36 -13.71
CA GLU A 30 35.53 28.14 -12.92
C GLU A 30 35.35 27.11 -11.78
N SER A 31 34.12 26.91 -11.28
CA SER A 31 33.86 25.97 -10.19
C SER A 31 33.34 24.64 -10.70
N SER A 32 34.17 23.60 -10.56
CA SER A 32 33.78 22.20 -10.83
C SER A 32 32.53 21.81 -10.05
N ASP A 33 32.43 22.22 -8.78
CA ASP A 33 31.32 21.84 -7.90
C ASP A 33 29.98 22.37 -8.42
N ARG A 34 29.96 23.63 -8.89
CA ARG A 34 28.77 24.21 -9.52
C ARG A 34 28.38 23.47 -10.79
N GLN A 35 29.35 23.11 -11.62
CA GLN A 35 29.08 22.34 -12.83
C GLN A 35 28.55 20.94 -12.49
N ASN A 36 29.13 20.28 -11.49
CA ASN A 36 28.71 18.95 -11.03
C ASN A 36 27.27 18.99 -10.51
N LEU A 37 26.96 19.96 -9.64
CA LEU A 37 25.61 20.17 -9.12
C LEU A 37 24.61 20.43 -10.24
N HIS A 38 24.96 21.27 -11.22
CA HIS A 38 24.08 21.54 -12.36
C HIS A 38 23.76 20.26 -13.17
N ARG A 39 24.77 19.43 -13.44
CA ARG A 39 24.57 18.13 -14.13
C ARG A 39 23.69 17.19 -13.33
N GLU A 40 23.89 17.10 -12.02
CA GLU A 40 23.09 16.26 -11.13
C GLU A 40 21.62 16.72 -11.09
N LEU A 41 21.37 18.02 -10.97
CA LEU A 41 20.01 18.58 -10.98
C LEU A 41 19.28 18.32 -12.30
N LEU A 42 19.95 18.51 -13.44
CA LEU A 42 19.40 18.20 -14.75
C LEU A 42 19.10 16.70 -14.91
N PHE A 43 19.99 15.84 -14.43
CA PHE A 43 19.79 14.40 -14.45
C PHE A 43 18.56 14.00 -13.62
N ASN A 44 18.44 14.53 -12.40
CA ASN A 44 17.31 14.26 -11.52
C ASN A 44 15.98 14.75 -12.12
N GLN A 45 15.97 15.92 -12.76
CA GLN A 45 14.80 16.40 -13.52
C GLN A 45 14.43 15.44 -14.66
N LYS A 46 15.41 14.98 -15.45
CA LYS A 46 15.19 14.05 -16.57
C LYS A 46 14.63 12.70 -16.11
N ILE A 47 15.07 12.21 -14.97
CA ILE A 47 14.60 10.94 -14.38
C ILE A 47 13.32 11.14 -13.55
N GLY A 48 12.87 12.37 -13.34
CA GLY A 48 11.70 12.70 -12.50
C GLY A 48 11.93 12.49 -11.00
N ARG A 49 13.19 12.46 -10.55
CA ARG A 49 13.55 12.37 -9.13
C ARG A 49 13.59 13.77 -8.51
N SER A 50 12.70 14.01 -7.54
CA SER A 50 12.67 15.26 -6.78
C SER A 50 13.73 15.25 -5.68
N VAL A 51 14.83 15.98 -5.87
CA VAL A 51 15.88 16.18 -4.85
C VAL A 51 15.43 16.99 -3.65
N LEU A 52 14.41 17.85 -3.81
CA LEU A 52 13.91 18.72 -2.75
C LEU A 52 12.77 18.10 -1.94
N ASN A 53 12.46 16.81 -2.15
CA ASN A 53 11.27 16.14 -1.58
C ASN A 53 9.94 16.88 -1.78
N GLN A 54 9.91 17.89 -2.65
CA GLN A 54 8.72 18.62 -3.04
C GLN A 54 8.19 18.01 -4.32
N LYS A 55 7.09 17.27 -4.21
CA LYS A 55 6.34 16.85 -5.41
C LYS A 55 6.02 18.10 -6.25
N SER A 56 6.32 18.04 -7.54
CA SER A 56 5.91 19.09 -8.48
C SER A 56 4.39 19.25 -8.43
N GLU A 57 3.89 20.43 -8.82
CA GLU A 57 2.44 20.69 -8.85
C GLU A 57 1.71 19.64 -9.72
N LEU A 58 2.26 19.34 -10.90
CA LEU A 58 1.74 18.28 -11.78
C LEU A 58 1.69 16.92 -11.08
N GLN A 59 2.76 16.51 -10.39
CA GLN A 59 2.78 15.24 -9.67
C GLN A 59 1.73 15.21 -8.55
N ARG A 60 1.57 16.32 -7.83
CA ARG A 60 0.55 16.46 -6.79
C ARG A 60 -0.86 16.33 -7.37
N VAL A 61 -1.13 16.93 -8.52
CA VAL A 61 -2.42 16.84 -9.22
C VAL A 61 -2.69 15.42 -9.70
N LEU A 62 -1.70 14.76 -10.30
CA LEU A 62 -1.81 13.37 -10.77
C LEU A 62 -2.05 12.39 -9.62
N ASP A 63 -1.32 12.53 -8.52
CA ASP A 63 -1.52 11.70 -7.32
C ASP A 63 -2.92 11.91 -6.76
N LYS A 64 -3.37 13.16 -6.63
CA LYS A 64 -4.74 13.50 -6.19
C LYS A 64 -5.81 12.96 -7.15
N GLN A 65 -5.54 12.89 -8.45
CA GLN A 65 -6.44 12.28 -9.42
C GLN A 65 -6.53 10.77 -9.25
N LYS A 66 -5.40 10.08 -9.07
CA LYS A 66 -5.36 8.64 -8.79
C LYS A 66 -6.09 8.29 -7.50
N GLU A 67 -5.87 9.07 -6.44
CA GLU A 67 -6.59 8.91 -5.16
C GLU A 67 -8.10 9.05 -5.35
N ARG A 68 -8.55 10.05 -6.11
CA ARG A 68 -9.98 10.24 -6.39
C ARG A 68 -10.59 9.07 -7.16
N GLN A 69 -9.88 8.54 -8.16
CA GLN A 69 -10.35 7.37 -8.91
C GLN A 69 -10.44 6.13 -8.01
N PHE A 70 -9.42 5.90 -7.18
CA PHE A 70 -9.43 4.79 -6.24
C PHE A 70 -10.57 4.89 -5.23
N MET A 71 -10.79 6.09 -4.67
CA MET A 71 -11.90 6.34 -3.74
C MET A 71 -13.26 6.15 -4.41
N ALA A 72 -13.44 6.62 -5.64
CA ALA A 72 -14.67 6.41 -6.39
C ALA A 72 -14.95 4.91 -6.63
N LEU A 73 -13.93 4.14 -7.03
CA LEU A 73 -14.04 2.69 -7.21
C LEU A 73 -14.39 1.97 -5.90
N GLN A 74 -13.74 2.34 -4.80
CA GLN A 74 -14.02 1.76 -3.49
C GLN A 74 -15.45 2.08 -3.03
N GLN A 75 -15.90 3.32 -3.24
CA GLN A 75 -17.24 3.76 -2.86
C GLN A 75 -18.33 3.08 -3.71
N GLU A 76 -18.06 2.82 -4.98
CA GLU A 76 -18.94 2.04 -5.85
C GLU A 76 -19.04 0.59 -5.37
N GLN A 77 -17.92 -0.06 -5.06
CA GLN A 77 -17.91 -1.42 -4.51
C GLN A 77 -18.68 -1.51 -3.19
N GLN A 78 -18.51 -0.55 -2.28
CA GLN A 78 -19.29 -0.49 -1.04
C GLN A 78 -20.79 -0.32 -1.31
N GLN A 79 -21.18 0.55 -2.23
CA GLN A 79 -22.59 0.70 -2.61
C GLN A 79 -23.17 -0.58 -3.21
N GLN A 80 -22.40 -1.30 -4.03
CA GLN A 80 -22.83 -2.59 -4.57
C GLN A 80 -22.97 -3.63 -3.46
N HIS A 81 -22.04 -3.69 -2.51
CA HIS A 81 -22.14 -4.58 -1.34
C HIS A 81 -23.37 -4.27 -0.48
N ILE A 82 -23.60 -2.99 -0.17
CA ILE A 82 -24.78 -2.56 0.61
C ILE A 82 -26.07 -2.92 -0.13
N LYS A 83 -26.14 -2.73 -1.46
CA LYS A 83 -27.30 -3.14 -2.27
C LYS A 83 -27.53 -4.65 -2.25
N GLN A 84 -26.45 -5.45 -2.27
CA GLN A 84 -26.57 -6.91 -2.17
C GLN A 84 -27.04 -7.35 -0.77
N GLU A 85 -26.51 -6.74 0.29
CA GLU A 85 -26.90 -7.04 1.67
C GLU A 85 -28.31 -6.56 2.04
N SER A 86 -28.77 -5.45 1.48
CA SER A 86 -30.11 -4.89 1.72
C SER A 86 -31.20 -5.48 0.81
N GLY A 87 -30.82 -6.17 -0.27
CA GLY A 87 -31.76 -6.84 -1.16
C GLY A 87 -32.30 -8.16 -0.59
N LEU A 88 -33.35 -8.69 -1.23
CA LEU A 88 -33.96 -10.00 -0.92
C LEU A 88 -32.92 -11.14 -0.83
N SER A 89 -31.86 -11.08 -1.64
CA SER A 89 -30.76 -12.05 -1.59
C SER A 89 -29.95 -11.98 -0.28
N GLY A 90 -29.70 -10.78 0.25
CA GLY A 90 -29.00 -10.58 1.51
C GLY A 90 -29.84 -11.02 2.70
N GLU A 91 -31.13 -10.70 2.69
CA GLU A 91 -32.07 -11.15 3.74
C GLU A 91 -32.25 -12.67 3.73
N LEU A 92 -32.43 -13.28 2.56
CA LEU A 92 -32.49 -14.73 2.42
C LEU A 92 -31.20 -15.39 2.93
N GLY A 93 -30.03 -14.82 2.61
CA GLY A 93 -28.74 -15.29 3.13
C GLY A 93 -28.67 -15.26 4.66
N ARG A 94 -29.13 -14.17 5.29
CA ARG A 94 -29.22 -14.05 6.76
C ARG A 94 -30.13 -15.12 7.38
N VAL A 95 -31.30 -15.34 6.79
CA VAL A 95 -32.26 -16.36 7.28
C VAL A 95 -31.70 -17.77 7.14
N ILE A 96 -31.03 -18.09 6.02
CA ILE A 96 -30.36 -19.38 5.82
C ILE A 96 -29.28 -19.60 6.88
N MET A 97 -28.45 -18.58 7.15
CA MET A 97 -27.39 -18.65 8.16
C MET A 97 -27.95 -18.88 9.57
N GLN A 98 -28.99 -18.13 9.97
CA GLN A 98 -29.66 -18.35 11.25
C GLN A 98 -30.24 -19.76 11.38
N ARG A 99 -30.83 -20.28 10.29
CA ARG A 99 -31.38 -21.64 10.27
C ARG A 99 -30.28 -22.69 10.40
N ALA A 100 -29.15 -22.51 9.71
CA ALA A 100 -27.99 -23.40 9.82
C ALA A 100 -27.43 -23.42 11.25
N GLN A 101 -27.26 -22.25 11.88
CA GLN A 101 -26.80 -22.14 13.26
C GLN A 101 -27.75 -22.84 14.25
N ARG A 102 -29.06 -22.67 14.07
CA ARG A 102 -30.06 -23.39 14.88
C ARG A 102 -29.93 -24.90 14.72
N LEU A 103 -29.76 -25.40 13.50
CA LEU A 103 -29.57 -26.83 13.25
C LEU A 103 -28.30 -27.37 13.90
N GLU A 104 -27.18 -26.65 13.84
CA GLU A 104 -25.93 -27.03 14.50
C GLU A 104 -26.09 -27.11 16.02
N THR A 105 -26.75 -26.12 16.64
CA THR A 105 -27.01 -26.16 18.09
C THR A 105 -27.87 -27.35 18.48
N LEU A 106 -28.93 -27.66 17.72
CA LEU A 106 -29.78 -28.82 17.97
C LEU A 106 -28.98 -30.12 17.84
N GLN A 107 -28.19 -30.26 16.77
CA GLN A 107 -27.37 -31.45 16.55
C GLN A 107 -26.34 -31.65 17.67
N ASN A 108 -25.68 -30.60 18.13
CA ASN A 108 -24.75 -30.66 19.25
C ASN A 108 -25.46 -31.03 20.56
N THR A 109 -26.63 -30.45 20.85
CA THR A 109 -27.40 -30.78 22.06
C THR A 109 -27.90 -32.22 22.06
N THR A 110 -28.38 -32.74 20.91
CA THR A 110 -28.80 -34.14 20.76
C THR A 110 -27.61 -35.09 20.89
N SER A 111 -26.47 -34.75 20.29
CA SER A 111 -25.26 -35.57 20.40
C SER A 111 -24.76 -35.65 21.85
N GLN A 112 -24.80 -34.53 22.58
CA GLN A 112 -24.44 -34.49 24.00
C GLN A 112 -25.43 -35.26 24.87
N SER A 113 -26.74 -35.17 24.62
CA SER A 113 -27.73 -35.93 25.39
C SER A 113 -27.59 -37.44 25.15
N ASP A 114 -27.41 -37.84 23.89
CA ASP A 114 -27.24 -39.25 23.54
C ASP A 114 -25.96 -39.83 24.16
N GLU A 115 -24.86 -39.08 24.18
CA GLU A 115 -23.59 -39.50 24.79
C GLU A 115 -23.72 -39.66 26.32
N GLU A 116 -24.43 -38.75 26.99
CA GLU A 116 -24.67 -38.82 28.43
C GLU A 116 -25.61 -39.97 28.81
N ASP A 117 -26.63 -40.25 27.99
CA ASP A 117 -27.50 -41.41 28.18
C ASP A 117 -26.76 -42.73 27.94
N LEU A 118 -25.89 -42.79 26.94
CA LEU A 118 -25.01 -43.94 26.66
C LEU A 118 -24.04 -44.22 27.83
N LYS A 119 -23.55 -43.20 28.53
CA LYS A 119 -22.73 -43.35 29.75
C LYS A 119 -23.50 -43.90 30.94
N ARG A 120 -24.80 -43.63 31.04
CA ARG A 120 -25.67 -44.12 32.13
C ARG A 120 -26.14 -45.56 31.94
N ILE A 121 -26.19 -46.04 30.70
CA ILE A 121 -26.65 -47.38 30.36
C ILE A 121 -25.49 -48.38 30.53
N ASN A 122 -25.79 -49.54 31.13
CA ASN A 122 -24.78 -50.58 31.31
C ASN A 122 -24.23 -51.08 29.93
N PRO A 123 -22.89 -51.16 29.77
CA PRO A 123 -22.24 -51.40 28.48
C PRO A 123 -22.65 -52.71 27.80
N GLU A 124 -23.05 -53.73 28.55
CA GLU A 124 -23.52 -55.00 27.98
C GLU A 124 -24.81 -54.82 27.17
N TYR A 125 -25.72 -53.95 27.62
CA TYR A 125 -26.95 -53.66 26.88
C TYR A 125 -26.69 -52.85 25.61
N VAL A 126 -25.71 -51.93 25.64
CA VAL A 126 -25.29 -51.17 24.46
C VAL A 126 -24.72 -52.12 23.39
N ASN A 127 -23.87 -53.06 23.81
CA ASN A 127 -23.27 -54.07 22.94
C ASN A 127 -24.31 -55.05 22.37
N ALA A 128 -25.25 -55.52 23.20
CA ALA A 128 -26.34 -56.39 22.75
C ALA A 128 -27.24 -55.68 21.73
N ARG A 129 -27.60 -54.41 21.97
CA ARG A 129 -28.38 -53.59 21.03
C ARG A 129 -27.65 -53.36 19.71
N ALA A 130 -26.34 -53.09 19.74
CA ALA A 130 -25.53 -52.91 18.53
C ALA A 130 -25.47 -54.21 17.70
N LYS A 131 -25.30 -55.37 18.35
CA LYS A 131 -25.35 -56.69 17.71
C LYS A 131 -26.71 -56.96 17.06
N LEU A 132 -27.80 -56.68 17.77
CA LEU A 132 -29.16 -56.83 17.23
C LEU A 132 -29.42 -55.91 16.02
N LYS A 133 -28.92 -54.67 16.06
CA LYS A 133 -29.04 -53.72 14.94
C LYS A 133 -28.25 -54.18 13.71
N ALA A 134 -27.04 -54.72 13.92
CA ALA A 134 -26.23 -55.29 12.84
C ALA A 134 -26.88 -56.53 12.19
N THR A 135 -27.53 -57.38 12.99
CA THR A 135 -28.22 -58.58 12.46
C THR A 135 -29.60 -58.26 11.85
N SER A 136 -30.23 -57.15 12.25
CA SER A 136 -31.53 -56.74 11.71
C SER A 136 -31.49 -56.21 10.27
N PHE A 137 -30.28 -55.94 9.75
CA PHE A 137 -30.09 -55.46 8.37
C PHE A 137 -29.90 -56.60 7.36
N ASP A 138 -29.94 -57.86 7.80
CA ASP A 138 -29.74 -59.06 6.95
C ASP A 138 -31.07 -59.79 6.69
N GLY A 139 -32.15 -59.02 6.55
CA GLY A 139 -33.51 -59.53 6.40
C GLY A 139 -34.34 -58.69 5.42
N LYS A 140 -34.11 -58.95 4.13
CA LYS A 140 -34.79 -58.44 2.91
C LYS A 140 -34.31 -57.10 2.35
#